data_AF-A0A1F3SUJ3-F1
#
_entry.id   AF-A0A1F3SUJ3-F1
#
_cell.length_a   1.000
_cell.length_b   1.000
_cell.length_c   1.000
_cell.angle_alpha   90.00
_cell.angle_beta   90.00
_cell.angle_gamma   90.00
#
_symmetry.space_group_name_H-M   'P 1'
#
loop_
_entity.id
_entity.type
_entity.pdbx_description
1 polymer ?
#
loop_
_entity_poly.entity_id
_entity_poly.type
_entity_poly.pdbx_seq_one_letter_code
_entity_poly.pdbx_strand_id
1 'polypeptide(L)'
;MVDPRLSRERANLLTRTINALRHIAEIELLPGDALEEEILQKIQATPYHLVLVPWYRYFNWSRVEAHFGLTRTRGPTFAGYHCDHLTSLDIGSQAEHLRTILLDFGGMTSNEAVLICRSLLHEARRSGIQPLLKPSTPIYCENWYASQGLGNRLDSILGLPEITTAGWAERSATIRMILVALWGLIYEDGPGKSELGQGTSQTPRAAFQFAADEQSMVFRLNYAMPSWTPKTAVTSLWPTSGHPSSNFQFLLRYADFIRLHTLSENPMIELVVGLLPSAASKRNYGTIHTVWVEQIAPQLVTEPPFDLPGPNAPRLRLLPTAPVFAQKPRPAESDEGRAKDRFLNRAITDIRLLRGVLAEREELIKDLRSGGVSTAPPIPPPDAEALLEAFQERYFEARYQIRQFEIQIAELEKRNAGPEEIETLRKKMEALSSRENAWIRKLLKTIQVYRDTKQRPPT
;
A
#
# COMPACT_ATOMS: atom_id res chain seq x y z
N MET A 1 -14.97 21.92 -23.26
CA MET A 1 -13.72 21.60 -23.97
C MET A 1 -12.92 20.67 -23.07
N VAL A 2 -12.31 19.61 -23.60
CA VAL A 2 -11.53 18.63 -22.80
C VAL A 2 -10.21 19.29 -22.35
N ASP A 3 -9.65 18.88 -21.21
CA ASP A 3 -8.40 19.43 -20.63
C ASP A 3 -7.34 19.71 -21.73
N PRO A 4 -6.95 20.99 -21.94
CA PRO A 4 -6.09 21.39 -23.05
C PRO A 4 -4.65 20.90 -22.91
N ARG A 5 -4.25 20.39 -21.73
CA ARG A 5 -2.90 19.87 -21.48
C ARG A 5 -2.74 18.43 -21.95
N LEU A 6 -3.83 17.73 -22.18
CA LEU A 6 -3.79 16.32 -22.58
C LEU A 6 -3.33 16.16 -24.02
N SER A 7 -2.50 15.14 -24.25
CA SER A 7 -2.20 14.70 -25.61
C SER A 7 -3.48 14.23 -26.32
N ARG A 8 -3.45 14.18 -27.66
CA ARG A 8 -4.61 13.75 -28.46
C ARG A 8 -5.13 12.37 -28.06
N GLU A 9 -4.23 11.43 -27.78
CA GLU A 9 -4.59 10.08 -27.37
C GLU A 9 -5.28 10.05 -26.01
N ARG A 10 -4.79 10.86 -25.06
CA ARG A 10 -5.36 10.98 -23.71
C ARG A 10 -6.69 11.71 -23.71
N ALA A 11 -6.85 12.74 -24.53
CA ALA A 11 -8.11 13.41 -24.76
C ALA A 11 -9.17 12.45 -25.36
N ASN A 12 -8.77 11.56 -26.27
CA ASN A 12 -9.66 10.53 -26.82
C ASN A 12 -10.06 9.51 -25.75
N LEU A 13 -9.13 9.10 -24.88
CA LEU A 13 -9.44 8.24 -23.75
C LEU A 13 -10.46 8.89 -22.80
N LEU A 14 -10.22 10.14 -22.41
CA LEU A 14 -11.13 10.90 -21.55
C LEU A 14 -12.51 11.04 -22.18
N THR A 15 -12.58 11.32 -23.48
CA THR A 15 -13.84 11.40 -24.23
C THR A 15 -14.60 10.07 -24.21
N ARG A 16 -13.91 8.93 -24.38
CA ARG A 16 -14.54 7.60 -24.27
C ARG A 16 -15.09 7.35 -22.87
N THR A 17 -14.33 7.70 -21.84
CA THR A 17 -14.77 7.57 -20.44
C THR A 17 -15.98 8.46 -20.15
N ILE A 18 -15.98 9.72 -20.60
CA ILE A 18 -17.13 10.62 -20.49
C ILE A 18 -18.37 10.01 -21.16
N ASN A 19 -18.22 9.50 -22.39
CA ASN A 19 -19.33 8.87 -23.11
C ASN A 19 -19.87 7.64 -22.38
N ALA A 20 -19.00 6.83 -21.77
CA ALA A 20 -19.44 5.69 -20.97
C ALA A 20 -20.20 6.11 -19.71
N LEU A 21 -19.75 7.19 -19.05
CA LEU A 21 -20.41 7.73 -17.86
C LEU A 21 -21.82 8.29 -18.17
N ARG A 22 -22.08 8.74 -19.41
CA ARG A 22 -23.42 9.20 -19.83
C ARG A 22 -24.49 8.11 -19.73
N HIS A 23 -24.11 6.84 -19.69
CA HIS A 23 -25.05 5.74 -19.48
C HIS A 23 -25.60 5.65 -18.05
N ILE A 24 -24.95 6.31 -17.08
CA ILE A 24 -25.33 6.24 -15.66
C ILE A 24 -25.64 7.60 -15.04
N ALA A 25 -25.33 8.70 -15.71
CA ALA A 25 -25.55 10.05 -15.22
C ALA A 25 -25.74 11.05 -16.37
N GLU A 26 -26.49 12.11 -16.09
CA GLU A 26 -26.48 13.31 -16.95
C GLU A 26 -25.15 14.05 -16.75
N ILE A 27 -24.47 14.36 -17.86
CA ILE A 27 -23.13 14.96 -17.82
C ILE A 27 -23.14 16.32 -18.49
N GLU A 28 -22.83 17.33 -17.70
CA GLU A 28 -22.52 18.66 -18.19
C GLU A 28 -21.00 18.87 -18.23
N LEU A 29 -20.49 19.27 -19.40
CA LEU A 29 -19.07 19.56 -19.60
C LEU A 29 -18.85 21.07 -19.57
N LEU A 30 -17.98 21.52 -18.66
CA LEU A 30 -17.66 22.93 -18.50
C LEU A 30 -16.46 23.34 -19.39
N PRO A 31 -16.31 24.64 -19.70
CA PRO A 31 -15.12 25.18 -20.35
C PRO A 31 -13.86 24.97 -19.50
N GLY A 32 -12.71 24.71 -20.13
CA GLY A 32 -11.44 24.43 -19.40
C GLY A 32 -10.76 25.67 -18.81
N ASP A 33 -11.18 26.84 -19.28
CA ASP A 33 -10.77 28.18 -18.85
C ASP A 33 -11.66 28.75 -17.73
N ALA A 34 -12.69 28.04 -17.30
CA ALA A 34 -13.56 28.45 -16.20
C ALA A 34 -12.77 28.73 -14.91
N LEU A 35 -13.12 29.83 -14.24
CA LEU A 35 -12.51 30.25 -12.98
C LEU A 35 -13.17 29.56 -11.79
N GLU A 36 -12.45 29.41 -10.68
CA GLU A 36 -12.96 28.74 -9.48
C GLU A 36 -14.26 29.38 -8.97
N GLU A 37 -14.35 30.71 -8.99
CA GLU A 37 -15.52 31.48 -8.55
C GLU A 37 -16.77 31.17 -9.39
N GLU A 38 -16.61 31.08 -10.70
CA GLU A 38 -17.70 30.77 -11.64
C GLU A 38 -18.20 29.34 -11.45
N ILE A 39 -17.27 28.40 -11.25
CA ILE A 39 -17.59 27.01 -10.95
C ILE A 39 -18.34 26.90 -9.62
N LEU A 40 -17.88 27.60 -8.57
CA LEU A 40 -18.53 27.59 -7.28
C LEU A 40 -19.97 28.12 -7.36
N GLN A 41 -20.19 29.25 -8.03
CA GLN A 41 -21.52 29.83 -8.25
C GLN A 41 -22.44 28.85 -9.00
N LYS A 42 -21.92 28.20 -10.04
CA LYS A 42 -22.69 27.24 -10.83
C LYS A 42 -23.07 26.00 -10.03
N ILE A 43 -22.14 25.46 -9.25
CA ILE A 43 -22.40 24.32 -8.37
C ILE A 43 -23.44 24.67 -7.29
N GLN A 44 -23.45 25.90 -6.80
CA GLN A 44 -24.48 26.36 -5.86
C GLN A 44 -25.86 26.52 -6.51
N ALA A 45 -25.89 26.92 -7.79
CA ALA A 45 -27.14 27.11 -8.53
C ALA A 45 -27.78 25.80 -9.02
N THR A 46 -26.98 24.75 -9.22
CA THR A 46 -27.42 23.51 -9.89
C THR A 46 -27.10 22.28 -9.04
N PRO A 47 -28.04 21.32 -8.87
CA PRO A 47 -27.82 20.15 -8.03
C PRO A 47 -26.97 19.09 -8.74
N TYR A 48 -25.65 19.25 -8.74
CA TYR A 48 -24.74 18.20 -9.18
C TYR A 48 -24.53 17.13 -8.10
N HIS A 49 -24.29 15.89 -8.52
CA HIS A 49 -23.92 14.78 -7.62
C HIS A 49 -22.40 14.56 -7.54
N LEU A 50 -21.70 14.81 -8.64
CA LEU A 50 -20.26 14.62 -8.78
C LEU A 50 -19.72 15.71 -9.70
N VAL A 51 -18.64 16.35 -9.27
CA VAL A 51 -17.88 17.35 -10.02
C VAL A 51 -16.47 16.79 -10.22
N LEU A 52 -16.13 16.55 -11.48
CA LEU A 52 -14.82 16.04 -11.89
C LEU A 52 -14.00 17.17 -12.53
N VAL A 53 -12.81 17.41 -12.00
CA VAL A 53 -11.89 18.43 -12.54
C VAL A 53 -10.51 17.83 -12.79
N PRO A 54 -9.70 18.38 -13.70
CA PRO A 54 -8.31 17.96 -13.83
C PRO A 54 -7.56 18.05 -12.49
N TRP A 55 -6.67 17.11 -12.20
CA TRP A 55 -5.94 17.00 -10.93
C TRP A 55 -5.28 18.32 -10.48
N TYR A 56 -4.71 19.10 -11.40
CA TYR A 56 -4.06 20.36 -11.08
C TYR A 56 -5.06 21.47 -10.69
N ARG A 57 -6.31 21.39 -11.17
CA ARG A 57 -7.38 22.27 -10.69
C ARG A 57 -7.89 21.80 -9.34
N TYR A 58 -8.04 20.48 -9.16
CA TYR A 58 -8.46 19.89 -7.89
C TYR A 58 -7.60 20.38 -6.71
N PHE A 59 -6.28 20.39 -6.85
CA PHE A 59 -5.38 20.87 -5.80
C PHE A 59 -5.36 22.40 -5.63
N ASN A 60 -5.62 23.15 -6.69
CA ASN A 60 -5.60 24.62 -6.65
C ASN A 60 -6.93 25.24 -6.19
N TRP A 61 -8.06 24.56 -6.42
CA TRP A 61 -9.41 25.06 -6.12
C TRP A 61 -9.80 24.77 -4.67
N SER A 62 -9.12 25.44 -3.76
CA SER A 62 -9.27 25.27 -2.32
C SER A 62 -10.61 25.78 -1.77
N ARG A 63 -11.27 26.76 -2.41
CA ARG A 63 -12.57 27.29 -1.98
C ARG A 63 -13.69 26.29 -2.25
N VAL A 64 -13.65 25.62 -3.40
CA VAL A 64 -14.64 24.56 -3.73
C VAL A 64 -14.48 23.38 -2.75
N GLU A 65 -13.25 22.94 -2.50
CA GLU A 65 -12.96 21.88 -1.53
C GLU A 65 -13.32 22.30 -0.09
N ALA A 66 -13.06 23.56 0.32
CA ALA A 66 -13.47 24.05 1.63
C ALA A 66 -14.99 24.06 1.80
N HIS A 67 -15.73 24.40 0.73
CA HIS A 67 -17.18 24.50 0.77
C HIS A 67 -17.87 23.14 0.82
N PHE A 68 -17.49 22.20 -0.05
CA PHE A 68 -18.16 20.89 -0.20
C PHE A 68 -17.36 19.70 0.35
N GLY A 69 -16.04 19.84 0.49
CA GLY A 69 -15.14 18.77 0.96
C GLY A 69 -15.16 18.58 2.47
N LEU A 70 -15.35 19.66 3.23
CA LEU A 70 -15.27 19.67 4.70
C LEU A 70 -16.60 19.50 5.42
N THR A 71 -17.66 20.11 4.90
CA THR A 71 -18.88 20.31 5.69
C THR A 71 -19.90 19.19 5.59
N ARG A 72 -19.75 18.23 4.64
CA ARG A 72 -20.58 17.01 4.44
C ARG A 72 -22.10 17.14 4.58
N THR A 73 -22.62 18.35 4.68
CA THR A 73 -23.98 18.56 5.13
C THR A 73 -24.91 18.53 3.94
N ARG A 74 -24.49 19.05 2.76
CA ARG A 74 -25.15 18.93 1.43
C ARG A 74 -24.17 19.29 0.30
N GLY A 75 -24.22 18.60 -0.85
CA GLY A 75 -23.56 19.01 -2.09
C GLY A 75 -22.90 17.89 -2.89
N PRO A 76 -22.37 18.19 -4.09
CA PRO A 76 -21.69 17.19 -4.93
C PRO A 76 -20.40 16.67 -4.31
N THR A 77 -20.02 15.46 -4.70
CA THR A 77 -18.65 14.96 -4.56
C THR A 77 -17.72 15.79 -5.44
N PHE A 78 -16.73 16.50 -4.88
CA PHE A 78 -15.64 17.11 -5.65
C PHE A 78 -14.45 16.15 -5.77
N ALA A 79 -13.99 15.87 -7.00
CA ALA A 79 -12.90 14.93 -7.24
C ALA A 79 -12.01 15.37 -8.42
N GLY A 80 -10.73 15.07 -8.31
CA GLY A 80 -9.75 15.23 -9.36
C GLY A 80 -9.69 13.99 -10.27
N TYR A 81 -9.38 14.19 -11.54
CA TYR A 81 -9.00 13.09 -12.45
C TYR A 81 -7.67 13.39 -13.14
N HIS A 82 -6.98 12.34 -13.56
CA HIS A 82 -5.83 12.43 -14.44
C HIS A 82 -5.87 11.32 -15.50
N CYS A 83 -5.33 11.61 -16.69
CA CYS A 83 -5.15 10.63 -17.76
C CYS A 83 -3.66 10.31 -17.99
N ASP A 84 -2.77 11.12 -17.44
CA ASP A 84 -1.32 10.98 -17.52
C ASP A 84 -0.77 10.30 -16.28
N HIS A 85 0.47 9.85 -16.38
CA HIS A 85 1.19 9.29 -15.26
C HIS A 85 1.55 10.40 -14.27
N LEU A 86 0.98 10.36 -13.08
CA LEU A 86 1.16 11.37 -12.05
C LEU A 86 2.18 10.87 -11.02
N THR A 87 3.30 11.57 -10.89
CA THR A 87 4.36 11.24 -9.94
C THR A 87 4.30 12.11 -8.69
N SER A 88 5.00 11.71 -7.63
CA SER A 88 5.16 12.53 -6.42
C SER A 88 5.79 13.90 -6.69
N LEU A 89 6.53 14.05 -7.80
CA LEU A 89 7.12 15.33 -8.20
C LEU A 89 6.06 16.29 -8.76
N ASP A 90 5.08 15.78 -9.49
CA ASP A 90 4.05 16.59 -10.16
C ASP A 90 3.05 17.20 -9.18
N ILE A 91 2.70 16.44 -8.14
CA ILE A 91 1.76 16.86 -7.10
C ILE A 91 2.43 17.66 -5.97
N GLY A 92 3.75 17.59 -5.86
CA GLY A 92 4.52 18.20 -4.78
C GLY A 92 4.23 17.62 -3.38
N SER A 93 4.62 18.39 -2.36
CA SER A 93 4.27 18.09 -0.97
C SER A 93 2.77 18.21 -0.77
N GLN A 94 2.19 17.30 0.02
CA GLN A 94 0.77 17.32 0.38
C GLN A 94 0.36 18.72 0.85
N ALA A 95 -0.60 19.34 0.14
CA ALA A 95 -1.27 20.54 0.64
C ALA A 95 -2.09 20.19 1.90
N GLU A 96 -2.57 21.19 2.66
CA GLU A 96 -3.33 20.98 3.90
C GLU A 96 -4.76 20.40 3.67
N HIS A 97 -4.92 19.56 2.65
CA HIS A 97 -6.16 18.90 2.33
C HIS A 97 -6.53 17.88 3.42
N LEU A 98 -7.79 17.95 3.86
CA LEU A 98 -8.40 17.01 4.79
C LEU A 98 -9.05 15.81 4.09
N ARG A 99 -9.07 15.84 2.75
CA ARG A 99 -9.65 14.84 1.85
C ARG A 99 -8.84 14.81 0.56
N THR A 100 -8.84 13.67 -0.12
CA THR A 100 -8.23 13.56 -1.46
C THR A 100 -9.00 12.52 -2.26
N ILE A 101 -9.62 12.92 -3.37
CA ILE A 101 -10.21 11.97 -4.33
C ILE A 101 -9.59 12.23 -5.70
N LEU A 102 -8.70 11.33 -6.12
CA LEU A 102 -8.02 11.37 -7.41
C LEU A 102 -8.36 10.10 -8.18
N LEU A 103 -8.82 10.25 -9.41
CA LEU A 103 -9.21 9.15 -10.29
C LEU A 103 -8.22 9.02 -11.46
N ASP A 104 -7.63 7.83 -11.60
CA ASP A 104 -6.74 7.50 -12.71
C ASP A 104 -7.54 6.96 -13.90
N PHE A 105 -7.97 7.85 -14.79
CA PHE A 105 -8.59 7.43 -16.05
C PHE A 105 -7.55 6.92 -17.04
N GLY A 106 -6.27 7.26 -16.89
CA GLY A 106 -5.20 6.83 -17.78
C GLY A 106 -4.89 5.34 -17.69
N GLY A 107 -5.06 4.76 -16.50
CA GLY A 107 -4.83 3.36 -16.18
C GLY A 107 -6.08 2.49 -16.10
N MET A 108 -7.25 2.99 -16.50
CA MET A 108 -8.52 2.27 -16.48
C MET A 108 -9.19 2.20 -17.85
N THR A 109 -9.95 1.14 -18.08
CA THR A 109 -10.96 1.09 -19.13
C THR A 109 -12.16 1.99 -18.77
N SER A 110 -12.95 2.37 -19.76
CA SER A 110 -14.14 3.18 -19.53
C SER A 110 -15.18 2.49 -18.63
N ASN A 111 -15.27 1.15 -18.65
CA ASN A 111 -16.17 0.40 -17.77
C ASN A 111 -15.72 0.41 -16.30
N GLU A 112 -14.42 0.31 -16.05
CA GLU A 112 -13.86 0.39 -14.70
C GLU A 112 -13.97 1.82 -14.16
N ALA A 113 -13.74 2.84 -15.00
CA ALA A 113 -14.01 4.23 -14.61
C ALA A 113 -15.49 4.46 -14.26
N VAL A 114 -16.42 3.86 -15.01
CA VAL A 114 -17.86 3.87 -14.70
C VAL A 114 -18.14 3.20 -13.35
N LEU A 115 -17.51 2.05 -13.06
CA LEU A 115 -17.65 1.34 -11.78
C LEU A 115 -17.24 2.25 -10.61
N ILE A 116 -16.05 2.86 -10.67
CA ILE A 116 -15.55 3.74 -9.62
C ILE A 116 -16.42 5.00 -9.50
N CYS A 117 -16.72 5.70 -10.59
CA CYS A 117 -17.54 6.92 -10.53
C CYS A 117 -18.96 6.65 -10.01
N ARG A 118 -19.54 5.48 -10.30
CA ARG A 118 -20.87 5.10 -9.78
C ARG A 118 -20.91 5.06 -8.24
N SER A 119 -19.81 4.71 -7.59
CA SER A 119 -19.70 4.74 -6.12
C SER A 119 -19.64 6.16 -5.55
N LEU A 120 -19.19 7.13 -6.35
CA LEU A 120 -19.09 8.55 -5.96
C LEU A 120 -20.36 9.35 -6.22
N LEU A 121 -21.24 8.88 -7.11
CA LEU A 121 -22.51 9.56 -7.45
C LEU A 121 -23.54 9.55 -6.32
N HIS A 122 -23.47 8.55 -5.42
CA HIS A 122 -24.44 8.39 -4.33
C HIS A 122 -23.73 8.14 -3.02
N GLU A 123 -24.04 8.93 -1.99
CA GLU A 123 -23.40 8.82 -0.67
C GLU A 123 -23.55 7.42 -0.05
N ALA A 124 -24.71 6.79 -0.18
CA ALA A 124 -24.97 5.45 0.33
C ALA A 124 -24.12 4.34 -0.35
N ARG A 125 -23.49 4.65 -1.49
CA ARG A 125 -22.60 3.73 -2.22
C ARG A 125 -21.13 4.01 -1.98
N ARG A 126 -20.80 4.95 -1.08
CA ARG A 126 -19.42 5.32 -0.84
C ARG A 126 -18.70 4.31 0.03
N SER A 127 -19.33 3.77 1.07
CA SER A 127 -18.73 2.76 1.95
C SER A 127 -18.90 1.32 1.43
N GLY A 128 -18.17 0.37 2.02
CA GLY A 128 -18.34 -1.06 1.73
C GLY A 128 -17.83 -1.49 0.35
N ILE A 129 -17.88 -2.79 0.06
CA ILE A 129 -17.38 -3.37 -1.19
C ILE A 129 -18.48 -3.71 -2.19
N GLN A 130 -19.73 -3.82 -1.76
CA GLN A 130 -20.84 -4.15 -2.65
C GLN A 130 -21.00 -3.22 -3.85
N PRO A 131 -20.81 -1.88 -3.74
CA PRO A 131 -20.91 -0.99 -4.88
C PRO A 131 -19.85 -1.24 -5.98
N LEU A 132 -18.79 -1.98 -5.65
CA LEU A 132 -17.65 -2.26 -6.53
C LEU A 132 -17.76 -3.64 -7.19
N LEU A 133 -18.85 -4.38 -6.94
CA LEU A 133 -19.03 -5.77 -7.33
C LEU A 133 -20.39 -6.00 -7.96
N LYS A 134 -20.56 -7.13 -8.65
CA LYS A 134 -21.88 -7.58 -9.09
C LYS A 134 -22.74 -7.94 -7.87
N PRO A 135 -24.08 -7.76 -7.95
CA PRO A 135 -24.99 -8.07 -6.85
C PRO A 135 -24.95 -9.53 -6.38
N SER A 136 -24.57 -10.47 -7.25
CA SER A 136 -24.50 -11.90 -6.93
C SER A 136 -23.14 -12.34 -6.39
N THR A 137 -22.15 -11.44 -6.33
CA THR A 137 -20.79 -11.81 -5.95
C THR A 137 -20.74 -12.19 -4.46
N PRO A 138 -20.21 -13.38 -4.12
CA PRO A 138 -20.07 -13.79 -2.73
C PRO A 138 -19.02 -12.93 -2.03
N ILE A 139 -19.29 -12.58 -0.78
CA ILE A 139 -18.37 -11.82 0.05
C ILE A 139 -17.88 -12.73 1.16
N TYR A 140 -16.60 -13.06 1.14
CA TYR A 140 -15.96 -13.82 2.19
C TYR A 140 -15.57 -12.89 3.33
N CYS A 141 -15.94 -13.21 4.56
CA CYS A 141 -15.61 -12.43 5.74
C CYS A 141 -14.88 -13.25 6.80
N GLU A 142 -14.03 -12.58 7.57
CA GLU A 142 -13.30 -13.13 8.69
C GLU A 142 -12.98 -12.01 9.71
N ASN A 143 -12.94 -12.36 10.99
CA ASN A 143 -12.40 -11.48 12.02
C ASN A 143 -10.95 -11.87 12.33
N TRP A 144 -10.06 -10.88 12.39
CA TRP A 144 -8.65 -11.08 12.69
C TRP A 144 -8.36 -10.85 14.18
N TYR A 145 -7.70 -11.82 14.81
CA TYR A 145 -7.39 -11.83 16.25
C TYR A 145 -5.87 -11.85 16.49
N ALA A 146 -5.44 -11.54 17.72
CA ALA A 146 -4.02 -11.47 18.09
C ALA A 146 -3.26 -12.81 17.93
N SER A 147 -3.94 -13.95 18.02
CA SER A 147 -3.34 -15.29 18.06
C SER A 147 -3.19 -15.99 16.69
N GLN A 148 -3.53 -15.31 15.59
CA GLN A 148 -3.65 -15.95 14.27
C GLN A 148 -2.52 -15.52 13.33
N GLY A 149 -2.13 -16.40 12.39
CA GLY A 149 -1.09 -16.12 11.39
C GLY A 149 -1.65 -15.96 9.97
N LEU A 150 -0.94 -15.22 9.11
CA LEU A 150 -1.39 -14.92 7.74
C LEU A 150 -1.30 -16.11 6.76
N GLY A 151 -0.39 -17.07 6.98
CA GLY A 151 -0.07 -18.15 6.03
C GLY A 151 -1.29 -18.90 5.48
N ASN A 152 -2.06 -19.54 6.36
CA ASN A 152 -3.25 -20.32 5.96
C ASN A 152 -4.31 -19.46 5.25
N ARG A 153 -4.38 -18.15 5.54
CA ARG A 153 -5.34 -17.23 4.91
C ARG A 153 -4.97 -16.92 3.47
N LEU A 154 -3.67 -16.72 3.21
CA LEU A 154 -3.18 -16.52 1.85
C LEU A 154 -3.59 -17.70 0.97
N ASP A 155 -3.33 -18.92 1.45
CA ASP A 155 -3.64 -20.12 0.67
C ASP A 155 -5.16 -20.33 0.55
N SER A 156 -5.94 -19.98 1.58
CA SER A 156 -7.41 -20.04 1.51
C SER A 156 -7.97 -19.08 0.46
N ILE A 157 -7.52 -17.81 0.43
CA ILE A 157 -7.97 -16.81 -0.53
C ILE A 157 -7.54 -17.19 -1.95
N LEU A 158 -6.28 -17.57 -2.12
CA LEU A 158 -5.73 -17.93 -3.43
C LEU A 158 -6.32 -19.22 -3.99
N GLY A 159 -6.82 -20.11 -3.11
CA GLY A 159 -7.52 -21.33 -3.48
C GLY A 159 -9.00 -21.14 -3.82
N LEU A 160 -9.56 -19.93 -3.65
CA LEU A 160 -10.97 -19.68 -3.96
C LEU A 160 -11.26 -19.87 -5.46
N PRO A 161 -12.44 -20.42 -5.82
CA PRO A 161 -12.86 -20.54 -7.22
C PRO A 161 -12.82 -19.20 -7.95
N GLU A 162 -13.22 -18.12 -7.28
CA GLU A 162 -13.24 -16.77 -7.83
C GLU A 162 -11.83 -16.27 -8.18
N ILE A 163 -10.76 -16.81 -7.57
CA ILE A 163 -9.38 -16.48 -7.95
C ILE A 163 -8.86 -17.42 -9.04
N THR A 164 -9.04 -18.72 -8.83
CA THR A 164 -8.44 -19.77 -9.66
C THR A 164 -9.08 -19.88 -11.04
N THR A 165 -10.37 -19.54 -11.17
CA THR A 165 -11.13 -19.71 -12.42
C THR A 165 -11.39 -18.41 -13.18
N ALA A 166 -11.39 -17.25 -12.50
CA ALA A 166 -11.78 -15.97 -13.10
C ALA A 166 -10.60 -15.11 -13.59
N GLY A 167 -9.47 -15.75 -13.96
CA GLY A 167 -8.30 -15.05 -14.52
C GLY A 167 -7.43 -14.29 -13.52
N TRP A 168 -7.82 -14.25 -12.24
CA TRP A 168 -7.06 -13.56 -11.19
C TRP A 168 -5.81 -14.33 -10.71
N ALA A 169 -5.67 -15.61 -11.09
CA ALA A 169 -4.52 -16.44 -10.70
C ALA A 169 -3.17 -15.83 -11.12
N GLU A 170 -3.11 -15.15 -12.27
CA GLU A 170 -1.93 -14.44 -12.76
C GLU A 170 -1.49 -13.31 -11.81
N ARG A 171 -2.42 -12.78 -11.00
CA ARG A 171 -2.20 -11.72 -10.02
C ARG A 171 -1.87 -12.24 -8.62
N SER A 172 -1.65 -13.55 -8.46
CA SER A 172 -1.39 -14.19 -7.15
C SER A 172 -0.26 -13.53 -6.35
N ALA A 173 0.84 -13.14 -6.99
CA ALA A 173 1.92 -12.41 -6.32
C ALA A 173 1.47 -11.04 -5.78
N THR A 174 0.74 -10.28 -6.58
CA THR A 174 0.16 -8.98 -6.19
C THR A 174 -0.83 -9.15 -5.03
N ILE A 175 -1.70 -10.17 -5.11
CA ILE A 175 -2.66 -10.50 -4.05
C ILE A 175 -1.94 -10.80 -2.73
N ARG A 176 -0.87 -11.61 -2.77
CA ARG A 176 -0.05 -11.89 -1.59
C ARG A 176 0.53 -10.61 -1.00
N MET A 177 1.08 -9.72 -1.83
CA MET A 177 1.65 -8.46 -1.35
C MET A 177 0.62 -7.54 -0.71
N ILE A 178 -0.59 -7.44 -1.29
CA ILE A 178 -1.69 -6.67 -0.71
C ILE A 178 -2.10 -7.25 0.65
N LEU A 179 -2.28 -8.56 0.75
CA LEU A 179 -2.66 -9.23 2.00
C LEU A 179 -1.59 -9.07 3.09
N VAL A 180 -0.31 -9.16 2.74
CA VAL A 180 0.81 -8.90 3.66
C VAL A 180 0.79 -7.45 4.14
N ALA A 181 0.60 -6.48 3.25
CA ALA A 181 0.54 -5.07 3.63
C ALA A 181 -0.69 -4.77 4.51
N LEU A 182 -1.87 -5.31 4.19
CA LEU A 182 -3.08 -5.20 5.02
C LEU A 182 -2.87 -5.81 6.41
N TRP A 183 -2.16 -6.93 6.50
CA TRP A 183 -1.81 -7.56 7.77
C TRP A 183 -0.84 -6.69 8.58
N GLY A 184 0.21 -6.17 7.94
CA GLY A 184 1.19 -5.27 8.56
C GLY A 184 0.53 -3.99 9.12
N LEU A 185 -0.47 -3.44 8.41
CA LEU A 185 -1.25 -2.30 8.92
C LEU A 185 -1.90 -2.55 10.27
N ILE A 186 -2.29 -3.79 10.58
CA ILE A 186 -2.90 -4.13 11.87
C ILE A 186 -1.83 -4.42 12.91
N TYR A 187 -0.87 -5.29 12.60
CA TYR A 187 -0.01 -5.91 13.61
C TYR A 187 1.37 -5.26 13.75
N GLU A 188 1.82 -4.47 12.76
CA GLU A 188 3.09 -3.75 12.80
C GLU A 188 2.88 -2.25 13.04
N ASP A 189 1.85 -1.67 12.45
CA ASP A 189 1.59 -0.22 12.48
C ASP A 189 0.37 0.18 13.32
N GLY A 190 -0.61 -0.71 13.48
CA GLY A 190 -1.93 -0.40 14.01
C GLY A 190 -2.24 -0.99 15.38
N PRO A 191 -3.53 -1.27 15.70
CA PRO A 191 -3.97 -1.66 17.05
C PRO A 191 -3.47 -3.04 17.50
N GLY A 192 -2.88 -3.83 16.61
CA GLY A 192 -2.19 -5.07 16.94
C GLY A 192 -0.73 -4.88 17.34
N LYS A 193 -0.16 -3.68 17.15
CA LYS A 193 1.22 -3.33 17.53
C LYS A 193 1.40 -3.22 19.05
N SER A 194 0.39 -2.66 19.74
CA SER A 194 0.38 -2.51 21.19
C SER A 194 0.05 -3.85 21.85
N GLU A 195 1.08 -4.46 22.44
CA GLU A 195 1.09 -5.69 23.24
C GLU A 195 0.91 -7.01 22.47
N LEU A 196 2.01 -7.41 21.80
CA LEU A 196 2.38 -8.82 21.54
C LEU A 196 2.62 -9.64 22.84
N GLY A 197 2.47 -9.02 24.01
CA GLY A 197 2.57 -9.66 25.30
C GLY A 197 1.23 -9.64 26.01
N GLN A 198 0.78 -10.81 26.47
CA GLN A 198 -0.36 -11.04 27.38
C GLN A 198 -1.74 -11.24 26.72
N GLY A 199 -1.96 -12.48 26.30
CA GLY A 199 -3.30 -13.10 26.29
C GLY A 199 -3.89 -13.37 24.92
N THR A 200 -4.53 -14.53 24.79
CA THR A 200 -5.48 -14.85 23.72
C THR A 200 -6.72 -13.96 23.88
N SER A 201 -6.62 -12.69 23.50
CA SER A 201 -7.77 -11.80 23.47
C SER A 201 -8.79 -12.33 22.46
N GLN A 202 -10.01 -12.55 22.92
CA GLN A 202 -11.16 -12.94 22.10
C GLN A 202 -11.79 -11.73 21.39
N THR A 203 -11.23 -10.53 21.56
CA THR A 203 -11.69 -9.32 20.87
C THR A 203 -11.04 -9.24 19.49
N PRO A 204 -11.83 -9.10 18.42
CA PRO A 204 -11.27 -8.96 17.08
C PRO A 204 -10.55 -7.62 16.94
N ARG A 205 -9.36 -7.66 16.34
CA ARG A 205 -8.52 -6.48 16.05
C ARG A 205 -8.93 -5.79 14.75
N ALA A 206 -9.44 -6.58 13.79
CA ALA A 206 -9.96 -6.08 12.53
C ALA A 206 -11.08 -6.99 11.99
N ALA A 207 -12.01 -6.43 11.24
CA ALA A 207 -12.92 -7.17 10.37
C ALA A 207 -12.38 -7.13 8.95
N PHE A 208 -12.16 -8.30 8.37
CA PHE A 208 -11.66 -8.48 7.01
C PHE A 208 -12.76 -9.04 6.10
N GLN A 209 -12.85 -8.49 4.91
CA GLN A 209 -13.73 -8.94 3.84
C GLN A 209 -12.97 -9.03 2.53
N PHE A 210 -13.31 -10.03 1.73
CA PHE A 210 -12.74 -10.31 0.44
C PHE A 210 -13.84 -10.70 -0.54
N ALA A 211 -13.79 -10.17 -1.76
CA ALA A 211 -14.64 -10.59 -2.84
C ALA A 211 -13.95 -10.35 -4.19
N ALA A 212 -14.30 -11.18 -5.17
CA ALA A 212 -13.80 -11.05 -6.53
C ALA A 212 -14.86 -11.50 -7.53
N ASP A 213 -14.96 -10.77 -8.63
CA ASP A 213 -15.69 -11.17 -9.83
C ASP A 213 -14.94 -10.70 -11.08
N GLU A 214 -15.58 -10.74 -12.25
CA GLU A 214 -14.96 -10.31 -13.51
C GLU A 214 -14.73 -8.78 -13.61
N GLN A 215 -15.39 -7.98 -12.76
CA GLN A 215 -15.32 -6.52 -12.82
C GLN A 215 -14.23 -5.99 -11.89
N SER A 216 -14.07 -6.58 -10.71
CA SER A 216 -13.04 -6.19 -9.76
C SER A 216 -12.73 -7.28 -8.74
N MET A 217 -11.60 -7.12 -8.07
CA MET A 217 -11.27 -7.82 -6.84
C MET A 217 -11.05 -6.79 -5.74
N VAL A 218 -11.61 -7.02 -4.57
CA VAL A 218 -11.59 -6.06 -3.46
C VAL A 218 -11.32 -6.73 -2.13
N PHE A 219 -10.49 -6.05 -1.35
CA PHE A 219 -10.18 -6.35 0.03
C PHE A 219 -10.71 -5.19 0.87
N ARG A 220 -11.45 -5.49 1.93
CA ARG A 220 -11.92 -4.50 2.89
C ARG A 220 -11.45 -4.85 4.28
N LEU A 221 -10.89 -3.87 4.96
CA LEU A 221 -10.38 -3.98 6.32
C LEU A 221 -11.01 -2.88 7.17
N ASN A 222 -11.61 -3.25 8.29
CA ASN A 222 -12.14 -2.30 9.27
C ASN A 222 -11.45 -2.51 10.60
N TYR A 223 -10.86 -1.47 11.16
CA TYR A 223 -10.14 -1.56 12.43
C TYR A 223 -10.07 -0.21 13.15
N ALA A 224 -9.84 -0.27 14.46
CA ALA A 224 -9.81 0.91 15.32
C ALA A 224 -8.42 1.58 15.32
N MET A 225 -8.40 2.89 15.09
CA MET A 225 -7.23 3.75 15.11
C MET A 225 -7.58 5.09 15.78
N PRO A 226 -7.60 5.14 17.13
CA PRO A 226 -8.12 6.29 17.88
C PRO A 226 -7.39 7.62 17.64
N SER A 227 -6.13 7.58 17.23
CA SER A 227 -5.32 8.77 16.93
C SER A 227 -5.39 9.21 15.47
N TRP A 228 -6.17 8.54 14.62
CA TRP A 228 -6.21 8.84 13.20
C TRP A 228 -7.19 9.97 12.89
N THR A 229 -6.67 10.97 12.20
CA THR A 229 -7.42 12.09 11.61
C THR A 229 -7.47 11.96 10.08
N PRO A 230 -8.41 12.63 9.41
CA PRO A 230 -8.42 12.70 7.94
C PRO A 230 -7.09 13.20 7.37
N LYS A 231 -6.46 14.21 8.01
CA LYS A 231 -5.15 14.74 7.61
C LYS A 231 -4.07 13.66 7.61
N THR A 232 -3.96 12.91 8.70
CA THR A 232 -2.99 11.81 8.83
C THR A 232 -3.26 10.68 7.86
N ALA A 233 -4.52 10.38 7.54
CA ALA A 233 -4.86 9.37 6.55
C ALA A 233 -4.41 9.78 5.14
N VAL A 234 -4.65 11.04 4.75
CA VAL A 234 -4.14 11.57 3.48
C VAL A 234 -2.62 11.51 3.46
N THR A 235 -1.94 11.89 4.55
CA THR A 235 -0.47 11.83 4.64
C THR A 235 0.07 10.41 4.47
N SER A 236 -0.56 9.40 5.07
CA SER A 236 -0.12 8.01 4.95
C SER A 236 -0.21 7.46 3.52
N LEU A 237 -1.22 7.91 2.77
CA LEU A 237 -1.47 7.53 1.38
C LEU A 237 -0.94 8.55 0.35
N TRP A 238 -0.27 9.61 0.80
CA TRP A 238 0.40 10.51 -0.12
C TRP A 238 1.68 9.84 -0.62
N PRO A 239 1.95 9.81 -1.93
CA PRO A 239 3.17 9.19 -2.43
C PRO A 239 4.37 10.02 -1.95
N THR A 240 5.30 9.36 -1.28
CA THR A 240 6.53 10.02 -0.80
C THR A 240 7.74 9.21 -1.22
N SER A 241 8.80 9.89 -1.65
CA SER A 241 10.10 9.26 -1.93
C SER A 241 10.87 8.92 -0.64
N GLY A 242 10.46 9.45 0.51
CA GLY A 242 11.17 9.33 1.79
C GLY A 242 10.80 8.13 2.67
N HIS A 243 9.65 7.48 2.44
CA HIS A 243 9.17 6.35 3.27
C HIS A 243 8.61 5.17 2.44
N PRO A 244 9.34 4.63 1.45
CA PRO A 244 8.82 3.60 0.53
C PRO A 244 8.47 2.25 1.19
N SER A 245 8.85 2.05 2.46
CA SER A 245 8.69 0.79 3.19
C SER A 245 7.44 0.72 4.06
N SER A 246 6.62 1.77 4.16
CA SER A 246 5.40 1.68 4.95
C SER A 246 4.36 0.80 4.27
N ASN A 247 3.54 0.10 5.05
CA ASN A 247 2.51 -0.79 4.52
C ASN A 247 1.51 -0.05 3.60
N PHE A 248 1.25 1.24 3.85
CA PHE A 248 0.47 2.08 2.94
C PHE A 248 1.14 2.33 1.59
N GLN A 249 2.46 2.57 1.57
CA GLN A 249 3.19 2.75 0.31
C GLN A 249 3.28 1.43 -0.48
N PHE A 250 3.32 0.28 0.22
CA PHE A 250 3.17 -1.03 -0.41
C PHE A 250 1.81 -1.18 -1.08
N LEU A 251 0.71 -0.82 -0.40
CA LEU A 251 -0.61 -0.83 -1.03
C LEU A 251 -0.64 0.10 -2.25
N LEU A 252 -0.07 1.30 -2.16
CA LEU A 252 -0.02 2.25 -3.30
C LEU A 252 0.70 1.69 -4.52
N ARG A 253 1.64 0.76 -4.33
CA ARG A 253 2.41 0.13 -5.40
C ARG A 253 1.66 -1.01 -6.09
N TYR A 254 0.91 -1.79 -5.31
CA TYR A 254 0.34 -3.07 -5.74
C TYR A 254 -1.16 -3.00 -6.03
N ALA A 255 -1.88 -2.03 -5.48
CA ALA A 255 -3.30 -1.82 -5.73
C ALA A 255 -3.53 -0.97 -6.99
N ASP A 256 -4.70 -1.17 -7.61
CA ASP A 256 -5.16 -0.33 -8.72
C ASP A 256 -6.04 0.82 -8.23
N PHE A 257 -6.67 0.64 -7.07
CA PHE A 257 -7.29 1.71 -6.30
C PHE A 257 -7.24 1.45 -4.80
N ILE A 258 -7.20 2.54 -4.04
CA ILE A 258 -7.30 2.54 -2.59
C ILE A 258 -8.35 3.55 -2.17
N ARG A 259 -9.24 3.12 -1.30
CA ARG A 259 -10.21 3.95 -0.63
C ARG A 259 -10.05 3.82 0.88
N LEU A 260 -9.84 4.93 1.57
CA LEU A 260 -9.71 4.98 3.02
C LEU A 260 -10.71 5.96 3.59
N HIS A 261 -11.56 5.46 4.48
CA HIS A 261 -12.52 6.26 5.22
C HIS A 261 -12.23 6.31 6.71
N THR A 262 -12.18 7.51 7.27
CA THR A 262 -12.26 7.71 8.72
C THR A 262 -13.71 7.93 9.10
N LEU A 263 -14.27 7.15 10.03
CA LEU A 263 -15.65 7.37 10.47
C LEU A 263 -15.72 8.58 11.40
N SER A 264 -16.66 9.50 11.18
CA SER A 264 -16.83 10.64 12.10
C SER A 264 -17.19 10.14 13.50
N GLU A 265 -16.56 10.73 14.53
CA GLU A 265 -16.85 10.47 15.95
C GLU A 265 -16.59 9.01 16.39
N ASN A 266 -15.95 8.21 15.55
CA ASN A 266 -15.66 6.80 15.80
C ASN A 266 -14.19 6.52 15.45
N PRO A 267 -13.42 5.85 16.33
CA PRO A 267 -12.02 5.53 16.04
C PRO A 267 -11.86 4.52 14.89
N MET A 268 -12.93 3.94 14.38
CA MET A 268 -12.89 2.99 13.28
C MET A 268 -12.54 3.66 11.96
N ILE A 269 -11.69 2.98 11.21
CA ILE A 269 -11.42 3.30 9.81
C ILE A 269 -11.80 2.12 8.92
N GLU A 270 -12.27 2.44 7.72
CA GLU A 270 -12.52 1.49 6.64
C GLU A 270 -11.46 1.69 5.58
N LEU A 271 -10.68 0.66 5.28
CA LEU A 271 -9.75 0.62 4.17
C LEU A 271 -10.24 -0.40 3.14
N VAL A 272 -10.48 0.05 1.92
CA VAL A 272 -10.77 -0.79 0.77
C VAL A 272 -9.64 -0.67 -0.24
N VAL A 273 -9.11 -1.81 -0.65
CA VAL A 273 -8.05 -1.94 -1.64
C VAL A 273 -8.57 -2.81 -2.75
N GLY A 274 -8.37 -2.43 -4.00
CA GLY A 274 -8.87 -3.24 -5.11
C GLY A 274 -7.94 -3.32 -6.31
N LEU A 275 -8.23 -4.35 -7.10
CA LEU A 275 -7.61 -4.65 -8.37
C LEU A 275 -8.67 -4.58 -9.48
N LEU A 276 -8.25 -4.08 -10.62
CA LEU A 276 -9.04 -3.96 -11.83
C LEU A 276 -8.46 -4.90 -12.90
N PRO A 277 -9.30 -5.56 -13.73
CA PRO A 277 -8.84 -6.50 -14.74
C PRO A 277 -7.82 -5.91 -15.72
N SER A 278 -7.97 -4.64 -16.10
CA SER A 278 -7.15 -4.02 -17.16
C SER A 278 -5.80 -3.48 -16.70
N ALA A 279 -5.64 -3.23 -15.41
CA ALA A 279 -4.49 -2.49 -14.90
C ALA A 279 -3.24 -3.37 -14.84
N ALA A 280 -2.07 -2.83 -15.19
CA ALA A 280 -0.82 -3.57 -15.17
C ALA A 280 -0.47 -4.01 -13.73
N SER A 281 -0.14 -5.28 -13.55
CA SER A 281 0.39 -5.79 -12.28
C SER A 281 1.67 -5.04 -11.93
N LYS A 282 1.70 -4.39 -10.75
CA LYS A 282 2.85 -3.70 -10.14
C LYS A 282 3.23 -2.39 -10.84
N ARG A 283 3.01 -1.26 -10.14
CA ARG A 283 3.41 0.07 -10.60
C ARG A 283 4.76 0.51 -10.02
N ASN A 284 5.36 1.53 -10.61
CA ASN A 284 6.60 2.14 -10.11
C ASN A 284 6.34 2.81 -8.75
N TYR A 285 7.39 2.94 -7.93
CA TYR A 285 7.29 3.68 -6.68
C TYR A 285 6.99 5.16 -6.94
N GLY A 286 6.15 5.77 -6.10
CA GLY A 286 5.85 7.21 -6.16
C GLY A 286 4.84 7.62 -7.22
N THR A 287 4.10 6.67 -7.80
CA THR A 287 3.09 6.94 -8.83
C THR A 287 1.69 6.93 -8.23
N ILE A 288 0.90 7.97 -8.50
CA ILE A 288 -0.50 8.03 -8.09
C ILE A 288 -1.36 7.25 -9.07
N HIS A 289 -2.23 6.44 -8.50
CA HIS A 289 -3.37 5.85 -9.17
C HIS A 289 -4.65 6.35 -8.50
N THR A 290 -5.76 5.63 -8.62
CA THR A 290 -6.98 6.05 -7.91
C THR A 290 -6.84 5.96 -6.40
N VAL A 291 -6.78 7.13 -5.76
CA VAL A 291 -6.69 7.28 -4.31
C VAL A 291 -7.88 8.09 -3.84
N TRP A 292 -8.60 7.53 -2.87
CA TRP A 292 -9.78 8.13 -2.30
C TRP A 292 -9.69 8.11 -0.79
N VAL A 293 -9.40 9.25 -0.19
CA VAL A 293 -9.38 9.47 1.25
C VAL A 293 -10.47 10.48 1.59
N GLU A 294 -11.46 10.06 2.38
CA GLU A 294 -12.49 10.96 2.90
C GLU A 294 -12.93 10.55 4.30
N GLN A 295 -13.34 11.47 5.14
CA GLN A 295 -14.11 11.11 6.35
C GLN A 295 -15.47 10.54 5.93
N ILE A 296 -16.22 9.72 6.64
CA ILE A 296 -17.66 9.49 6.33
C ILE A 296 -18.50 9.51 7.60
N ALA A 297 -19.76 9.95 7.46
CA ALA A 297 -20.69 9.92 8.57
C ALA A 297 -21.15 8.47 8.85
N PRO A 298 -21.23 8.01 10.11
CA PRO A 298 -21.56 6.62 10.43
C PRO A 298 -22.86 6.12 9.81
N GLN A 299 -23.89 6.97 9.68
CA GLN A 299 -25.17 6.62 9.08
C GLN A 299 -25.11 6.29 7.58
N LEU A 300 -24.02 6.67 6.89
CA LEU A 300 -23.79 6.34 5.49
C LEU A 300 -23.09 4.99 5.30
N VAL A 301 -22.64 4.36 6.40
CA VAL A 301 -21.99 3.04 6.36
C VAL A 301 -23.05 1.97 6.16
N THR A 302 -23.14 1.43 4.94
CA THR A 302 -24.14 0.43 4.56
C THR A 302 -23.76 -1.00 4.88
N GLU A 303 -22.46 -1.28 4.99
CA GLU A 303 -21.92 -2.60 5.35
C GLU A 303 -21.30 -2.54 6.75
N PRO A 304 -22.01 -2.97 7.80
CA PRO A 304 -21.51 -2.86 9.17
C PRO A 304 -20.20 -3.65 9.34
N PRO A 305 -19.24 -3.14 10.13
CA PRO A 305 -18.02 -3.89 10.44
C PRO A 305 -18.37 -5.10 11.32
N PHE A 306 -17.57 -6.17 11.21
CA PHE A 306 -17.72 -7.43 11.97
C PHE A 306 -19.00 -8.23 11.69
N ASP A 307 -19.74 -7.91 10.63
CA ASP A 307 -20.92 -8.67 10.24
C ASP A 307 -20.55 -10.09 9.79
N LEU A 308 -21.40 -11.06 10.14
CA LEU A 308 -21.17 -12.49 9.92
C LEU A 308 -22.31 -13.08 9.07
N PRO A 309 -22.07 -14.23 8.41
CA PRO A 309 -23.11 -14.89 7.61
C PRO A 309 -24.34 -15.21 8.44
N GLY A 310 -25.51 -14.83 7.90
CA GLY A 310 -26.79 -15.03 8.57
C GLY A 310 -27.97 -14.70 7.67
N PRO A 311 -29.21 -14.88 8.16
CA PRO A 311 -30.43 -14.63 7.39
C PRO A 311 -30.53 -13.20 6.84
N ASN A 312 -29.99 -12.24 7.60
CA ASN A 312 -29.99 -10.82 7.24
C ASN A 312 -28.82 -10.43 6.31
N ALA A 313 -27.85 -11.33 6.12
CA ALA A 313 -26.66 -11.12 5.30
C ALA A 313 -26.33 -12.38 4.47
N PRO A 314 -27.23 -12.84 3.58
CA PRO A 314 -27.10 -14.12 2.89
C PRO A 314 -25.95 -14.18 1.89
N ARG A 315 -25.37 -13.02 1.55
CA ARG A 315 -24.22 -12.90 0.63
C ARG A 315 -22.88 -13.10 1.33
N LEU A 316 -22.84 -12.94 2.66
CA LEU A 316 -21.64 -13.15 3.43
C LEU A 316 -21.39 -14.66 3.55
N ARG A 317 -20.12 -15.04 3.40
CA ARG A 317 -19.62 -16.40 3.59
C ARG A 317 -18.42 -16.33 4.53
N LEU A 318 -18.22 -17.34 5.38
CA LEU A 318 -16.98 -17.43 6.13
C LEU A 318 -15.84 -17.78 5.18
N LEU A 319 -14.69 -17.15 5.34
CA LEU A 319 -13.48 -17.58 4.65
C LEU A 319 -13.17 -19.03 5.07
N PRO A 320 -12.88 -19.95 4.12
CA PRO A 320 -12.66 -21.36 4.42
C PRO A 320 -11.25 -21.59 5.00
N THR A 321 -10.92 -20.89 6.09
CA THR A 321 -9.68 -21.10 6.81
C THR A 321 -9.81 -22.39 7.63
N ALA A 322 -8.82 -23.29 7.50
CA ALA A 322 -8.77 -24.47 8.35
C ALA A 322 -8.83 -24.02 9.82
N PRO A 323 -9.69 -24.63 10.66
CA PRO A 323 -9.83 -24.21 12.05
C PRO A 323 -8.47 -24.27 12.73
N VAL A 324 -7.99 -23.12 13.21
CA VAL A 324 -6.90 -23.08 14.18
C VAL A 324 -7.43 -23.85 15.38
N PHE A 325 -6.94 -25.08 15.60
CA PHE A 325 -7.40 -25.99 16.64
C PHE A 325 -7.90 -25.24 17.87
N ALA A 326 -9.22 -25.25 18.09
CA ALA A 326 -9.77 -24.89 19.38
C ALA A 326 -9.10 -25.82 20.39
N GLN A 327 -8.25 -25.26 21.25
CA GLN A 327 -7.68 -26.00 22.36
C GLN A 327 -8.85 -26.49 23.21
N LYS A 328 -9.23 -27.76 23.04
CA LYS A 328 -10.04 -28.45 24.05
C LYS A 328 -9.29 -28.33 25.37
N PRO A 329 -9.98 -28.06 26.50
CA PRO A 329 -9.34 -28.09 27.81
C PRO A 329 -8.71 -29.46 27.98
N ARG A 330 -7.39 -29.48 28.19
CA ARG A 330 -6.59 -30.70 28.32
C ARG A 330 -7.15 -31.54 29.49
N PRO A 331 -7.64 -32.78 29.26
CA PRO A 331 -7.61 -33.77 30.31
C PRO A 331 -6.16 -34.24 30.50
N ALA A 332 -5.86 -34.77 31.68
CA ALA A 332 -4.52 -35.10 32.16
C ALA A 332 -3.66 -35.89 31.17
N GLU A 333 -2.35 -35.64 31.28
CA GLU A 333 -1.22 -36.12 30.47
C GLU A 333 -1.39 -37.54 29.90
N SER A 334 -1.53 -37.63 28.58
CA SER A 334 -1.32 -38.86 27.81
C SER A 334 0.02 -38.82 27.08
N ASP A 335 0.59 -39.99 26.79
CA ASP A 335 1.91 -40.21 26.21
C ASP A 335 2.19 -39.50 24.86
N GLU A 336 1.17 -38.93 24.20
CA GLU A 336 1.32 -38.07 23.02
C GLU A 336 2.03 -36.73 23.33
N GLY A 337 1.88 -36.20 24.55
CA GLY A 337 2.61 -35.01 25.00
C GLY A 337 4.12 -35.24 25.01
N ARG A 338 4.55 -36.42 25.47
CA ARG A 338 5.97 -36.82 25.48
C ARG A 338 6.53 -37.09 24.08
N ALA A 339 5.69 -37.46 23.11
CA ALA A 339 6.09 -37.61 21.72
C ALA A 339 6.26 -36.23 21.04
N LYS A 340 5.34 -35.30 21.29
CA LYS A 340 5.44 -33.91 20.81
C LYS A 340 6.62 -33.18 21.44
N ASP A 341 6.86 -33.31 22.73
CA ASP A 341 8.02 -32.71 23.39
C ASP A 341 9.34 -33.33 22.90
N ARG A 342 9.37 -34.63 22.59
CA ARG A 342 10.52 -35.25 21.91
C ARG A 342 10.73 -34.71 20.50
N PHE A 343 9.65 -34.43 19.77
CA PHE A 343 9.71 -33.85 18.42
C PHE A 343 10.14 -32.38 18.46
N LEU A 344 9.64 -31.61 19.43
CA LEU A 344 9.98 -30.21 19.65
C LEU A 344 11.44 -30.09 20.12
N ASN A 345 11.87 -30.96 21.02
CA ASN A 345 13.27 -31.02 21.44
C ASN A 345 14.19 -31.46 20.30
N ARG A 346 13.79 -32.41 19.44
CA ARG A 346 14.53 -32.73 18.20
C ARG A 346 14.59 -31.54 17.27
N ALA A 347 13.46 -30.88 16.99
CA ALA A 347 13.43 -29.70 16.13
C ALA A 347 14.27 -28.54 16.69
N ILE A 348 14.27 -28.31 18.00
CA ILE A 348 15.13 -27.32 18.66
C ILE A 348 16.60 -27.70 18.51
N THR A 349 16.92 -28.98 18.66
CA THR A 349 18.30 -29.49 18.48
C THR A 349 18.74 -29.36 17.03
N ASP A 350 17.86 -29.66 16.07
CA ASP A 350 18.09 -29.53 14.64
C ASP A 350 18.24 -28.06 14.22
N ILE A 351 17.42 -27.16 14.77
CA ILE A 351 17.56 -25.70 14.57
C ILE A 351 18.90 -25.22 15.13
N ARG A 352 19.35 -25.75 16.27
CA ARG A 352 20.63 -25.38 16.87
C ARG A 352 21.81 -25.90 16.05
N LEU A 353 21.71 -27.11 15.51
CA LEU A 353 22.66 -27.69 14.56
C LEU A 353 22.69 -26.89 13.25
N LEU A 354 21.54 -26.57 12.67
CA LEU A 354 21.44 -25.78 11.44
C LEU A 354 21.97 -24.36 11.61
N ARG A 355 21.76 -23.74 12.79
CA ARG A 355 22.40 -22.45 13.14
C ARG A 355 23.92 -22.58 13.26
N GLY A 356 24.44 -23.69 13.78
CA GLY A 356 25.86 -24.00 13.79
C GLY A 356 26.43 -24.14 12.37
N VAL A 357 25.76 -24.92 11.51
CA VAL A 357 26.14 -25.11 10.10
C VAL A 357 26.05 -23.79 9.33
N LEU A 358 25.06 -22.93 9.61
CA LEU A 358 24.95 -21.59 9.03
C LEU A 358 26.12 -20.70 9.47
N ALA A 359 26.49 -20.72 10.75
CA ALA A 359 27.62 -19.96 11.25
C ALA A 359 28.95 -20.44 10.65
N GLU A 360 29.16 -21.77 10.56
CA GLU A 360 30.33 -22.35 9.88
C GLU A 360 30.35 -22.01 8.38
N ARG A 361 29.19 -22.01 7.70
CA ARG A 361 29.08 -21.59 6.29
C ARG A 361 29.33 -20.10 6.12
N GLU A 362 28.88 -19.26 7.04
CA GLU A 362 29.14 -17.82 7.02
C GLU A 362 30.60 -17.50 7.30
N GLU A 363 31.24 -18.26 8.20
CA GLU A 363 32.68 -18.19 8.46
C GLU A 363 33.47 -18.68 7.24
N LEU A 364 33.06 -19.78 6.61
CA LEU A 364 33.64 -20.25 5.36
C LEU A 364 33.45 -19.24 4.22
N ILE A 365 32.29 -18.58 4.13
CA ILE A 365 32.03 -17.50 3.16
C ILE A 365 32.91 -16.29 3.48
N LYS A 366 33.13 -15.98 4.75
CA LYS A 366 34.00 -14.90 5.21
C LYS A 366 35.47 -15.21 4.90
N ASP A 367 35.89 -16.46 5.02
CA ASP A 367 37.23 -16.95 4.69
C ASP A 367 37.46 -17.03 3.18
N LEU A 368 36.46 -17.49 2.42
CA LEU A 368 36.46 -17.45 0.96
C LEU A 368 36.47 -16.01 0.42
N ARG A 369 35.87 -15.06 1.16
CA ARG A 369 35.91 -13.62 0.86
C ARG A 369 37.19 -12.94 1.34
N SER A 370 37.89 -13.48 2.35
CA SER A 370 39.12 -12.89 2.92
C SER A 370 40.40 -13.38 2.24
N GLY A 371 40.31 -14.42 1.39
CA GLY A 371 41.35 -14.77 0.42
C GLY A 371 42.04 -16.09 0.73
N GLY A 372 41.43 -17.19 0.28
CA GLY A 372 42.05 -18.50 0.18
C GLY A 372 41.89 -19.05 -1.25
N VAL A 373 43.02 -19.24 -1.93
CA VAL A 373 43.14 -19.67 -3.33
C VAL A 373 42.73 -21.15 -3.49
N SER A 374 41.72 -21.44 -4.31
CA SER A 374 41.71 -22.53 -5.33
C SER A 374 40.38 -22.59 -6.10
N THR A 375 40.42 -22.08 -7.34
CA THR A 375 39.65 -22.49 -8.54
C THR A 375 38.17 -22.89 -8.36
N ALA A 376 37.30 -21.91 -8.09
CA ALA A 376 35.95 -21.96 -8.63
C ALA A 376 35.96 -21.34 -10.04
N PRO A 377 35.25 -21.90 -11.03
CA PRO A 377 35.19 -21.32 -12.38
C PRO A 377 34.73 -19.86 -12.28
N PRO A 378 35.27 -18.94 -13.10
CA PRO A 378 34.94 -17.53 -12.98
C PRO A 378 33.44 -17.38 -13.18
N ILE A 379 32.75 -16.97 -12.12
CA ILE A 379 31.39 -16.48 -12.22
C ILE A 379 31.43 -15.38 -13.28
N PRO A 380 30.54 -15.42 -14.30
CA PRO A 380 30.52 -14.38 -15.32
C PRO A 380 30.49 -13.02 -14.61
N PRO A 381 31.29 -12.04 -15.08
CA PRO A 381 31.36 -10.75 -14.41
C PRO A 381 29.93 -10.23 -14.24
N PRO A 382 29.54 -9.81 -13.02
CA PRO A 382 28.20 -9.31 -12.76
C PRO A 382 27.90 -8.20 -13.77
N ASP A 383 26.70 -8.25 -14.33
CA ASP A 383 26.25 -7.30 -15.34
C ASP A 383 26.51 -5.87 -14.84
N ALA A 384 27.02 -5.01 -15.72
CA ALA A 384 27.38 -3.64 -15.37
C ALA A 384 26.17 -2.89 -14.82
N GLU A 385 24.97 -3.21 -15.32
CA GLU A 385 23.70 -2.67 -14.81
C GLU A 385 23.39 -3.18 -13.40
N ALA A 386 23.58 -4.47 -13.12
CA ALA A 386 23.38 -5.03 -11.78
C ALA A 386 24.39 -4.50 -10.74
N LEU A 387 25.64 -4.24 -11.15
CA LEU A 387 26.64 -3.58 -10.31
C LEU A 387 26.31 -2.12 -10.03
N LEU A 388 25.76 -1.41 -11.02
CA LEU A 388 25.32 -0.02 -10.87
C LEU A 388 24.05 0.08 -10.02
N GLU A 389 23.11 -0.85 -10.16
CA GLU A 389 21.89 -0.94 -9.35
C GLU A 389 22.24 -1.25 -7.88
N ALA A 390 23.07 -2.27 -7.62
CA ALA A 390 23.55 -2.57 -6.28
C ALA A 390 24.39 -1.42 -5.67
N PHE A 391 25.09 -0.65 -6.50
CA PHE A 391 25.80 0.56 -6.06
C PHE A 391 24.82 1.68 -5.70
N GLN A 392 23.82 1.93 -6.54
CA GLN A 392 22.79 2.93 -6.28
C GLN A 392 22.04 2.60 -4.99
N GLU A 393 21.58 1.36 -4.83
CA GLU A 393 20.89 0.90 -3.61
C GLU A 393 21.75 1.14 -2.36
N ARG A 394 23.02 0.72 -2.37
CA ARG A 394 23.89 0.86 -1.21
C ARG A 394 24.29 2.30 -0.92
N TYR A 395 24.41 3.14 -1.96
CA TYR A 395 24.66 4.57 -1.82
C TYR A 395 23.44 5.30 -1.25
N PHE A 396 22.24 4.98 -1.71
CA PHE A 396 21.01 5.55 -1.17
C PHE A 396 20.77 5.10 0.27
N GLU A 397 21.05 3.84 0.59
CA GLU A 397 20.94 3.30 1.95
C GLU A 397 21.89 4.00 2.93
N ALA A 398 23.16 4.20 2.55
CA ALA A 398 24.14 4.82 3.44
C ALA A 398 23.95 6.36 3.53
N ARG A 399 23.51 7.04 2.47
CA ARG A 399 23.00 8.43 2.56
C ARG A 399 21.79 8.56 3.48
N TYR A 400 20.88 7.59 3.44
CA TYR A 400 19.73 7.57 4.32
C TYR A 400 20.16 7.41 5.79
N GLN A 401 21.11 6.51 6.08
CA GLN A 401 21.66 6.33 7.43
C GLN A 401 22.38 7.58 7.95
N ILE A 402 23.14 8.28 7.10
CA ILE A 402 23.78 9.56 7.47
C ILE A 402 22.71 10.59 7.85
N ARG A 403 21.66 10.73 7.04
CA ARG A 403 20.55 11.66 7.32
C ARG A 403 19.80 11.31 8.61
N GLN A 404 19.65 10.03 8.93
CA GLN A 404 19.08 9.58 10.20
C GLN A 404 19.96 10.00 11.39
N PHE A 405 21.29 9.90 11.26
CA PHE A 405 22.20 10.40 12.29
C PHE A 405 22.15 11.92 12.43
N GLU A 406 22.04 12.68 11.33
CA GLU A 406 21.86 14.15 11.37
C GLU A 406 20.58 14.55 12.13
N ILE A 407 19.46 13.85 11.87
CA ILE A 407 18.19 14.08 12.56
C ILE A 407 18.31 13.73 14.05
N GLN A 408 18.92 12.59 14.39
CA GLN A 408 19.12 12.19 15.78
C GLN A 408 20.04 13.16 16.54
N ILE A 409 21.09 13.68 15.89
CA ILE A 409 21.96 14.72 16.46
C ILE A 409 21.16 15.99 16.70
N ALA A 410 20.37 16.46 15.74
CA ALA A 410 19.54 17.66 15.90
C ALA A 410 18.48 17.52 17.00
N GLU A 411 17.89 16.33 17.17
CA GLU A 411 16.95 16.04 18.25
C GLU A 411 17.64 16.00 19.63
N LEU A 412 18.84 15.43 19.72
CA LEU A 412 19.63 15.39 20.96
C LEU A 412 20.17 16.77 21.35
N GLU A 413 20.59 17.58 20.38
CA GLU A 413 20.97 18.98 20.56
C GLU A 413 19.77 19.81 21.06
N LYS A 414 18.56 19.57 20.53
CA LYS A 414 17.33 20.24 20.97
C LYS A 414 16.89 19.83 22.39
N ARG A 415 17.28 18.64 22.85
CA ARG A 415 16.95 18.11 24.18
C ARG A 415 18.03 18.36 25.24
N ASN A 416 19.10 19.12 24.91
CA ASN A 416 20.27 19.31 25.77
C ASN A 416 20.84 17.97 26.30
N ALA A 417 20.89 16.95 25.44
CA ALA A 417 21.51 15.66 25.79
C ALA A 417 23.02 15.81 26.04
N GLY A 418 23.62 14.85 26.74
CA GLY A 418 25.03 14.89 27.12
C GLY A 418 25.96 14.93 25.89
N PRO A 419 27.07 15.70 25.94
CA PRO A 419 27.97 15.89 24.79
C PRO A 419 28.60 14.58 24.28
N GLU A 420 28.73 13.56 25.14
CA GLU A 420 29.28 12.26 24.78
C GLU A 420 28.40 11.46 23.81
N GLU A 421 27.07 11.55 23.93
CA GLU A 421 26.13 10.82 23.05
C GLU A 421 26.13 11.40 21.64
N ILE A 422 26.15 12.73 21.53
CA ILE A 422 26.26 13.46 20.27
C ILE A 422 27.59 13.14 19.58
N GLU A 423 28.69 13.14 20.34
CA GLU A 423 30.02 12.83 19.81
C GLU A 423 30.14 11.38 19.32
N THR A 424 29.47 10.44 20.00
CA THR A 424 29.43 9.03 19.58
C THR A 424 28.69 8.86 18.26
N LEU A 425 27.59 9.59 18.05
CA LEU A 425 26.85 9.57 16.78
C LEU A 425 27.63 10.25 15.64
N ARG A 426 28.32 11.37 15.92
CA ARG A 426 29.19 12.04 14.96
C ARG A 426 30.32 11.12 14.48
N LYS A 427 30.97 10.39 15.38
CA LYS A 427 32.01 9.39 15.02
C LYS A 427 31.46 8.25 14.16
N LYS A 428 30.24 7.77 14.42
CA LYS A 428 29.58 6.74 13.59
C LYS A 428 29.24 7.27 12.19
N MET A 429 28.77 8.52 12.11
CA MET A 429 28.48 9.20 10.84
C MET A 429 29.76 9.41 10.01
N GLU A 430 30.85 9.84 10.64
CA GLU A 430 32.15 10.04 9.99
C GLU A 430 32.76 8.72 9.51
N ALA A 431 32.64 7.65 10.30
CA ALA A 431 33.09 6.31 9.89
C ALA A 431 32.30 5.77 8.68
N LEU A 432 30.98 5.97 8.64
CA LEU A 432 30.16 5.60 7.48
C LEU A 432 30.52 6.42 6.24
N SER A 433 30.64 7.73 6.38
CA SER A 433 31.03 8.63 5.27
C SER A 433 32.42 8.30 4.72
N SER A 434 33.38 7.99 5.60
CA SER A 434 34.73 7.56 5.19
C SER A 434 34.68 6.22 4.43
N ARG A 435 33.87 5.27 4.89
CA ARG A 435 33.66 3.98 4.24
C ARG A 435 32.99 4.12 2.87
N GLU A 436 31.97 4.96 2.74
CA GLU A 436 31.33 5.28 1.45
C GLU A 436 32.35 5.89 0.48
N ASN A 437 33.10 6.90 0.91
CA ASN A 437 34.10 7.56 0.08
C ASN A 437 35.23 6.61 -0.35
N ALA A 438 35.65 5.68 0.52
CA ALA A 438 36.58 4.63 0.14
C ALA A 438 36.01 3.67 -0.92
N TRP A 439 34.71 3.40 -0.84
CA TRP A 439 34.02 2.50 -1.78
C TRP A 439 33.76 3.17 -3.13
N ILE A 440 33.37 4.45 -3.15
CA ILE A 440 33.25 5.27 -4.37
C ILE A 440 34.60 5.34 -5.10
N ARG A 441 35.71 5.54 -4.37
CA ARG A 441 37.06 5.53 -4.96
C ARG A 441 37.42 4.19 -5.60
N LYS A 442 37.06 3.06 -4.96
CA LYS A 442 37.27 1.72 -5.54
C LYS A 442 36.45 1.55 -6.82
N LEU A 443 35.21 2.00 -6.84
CA LEU A 443 34.33 1.88 -8.00
C LEU A 443 34.79 2.73 -9.18
N LEU A 444 35.24 3.97 -8.93
CA LEU A 444 35.88 4.80 -9.95
C LEU A 444 37.13 4.13 -10.54
N LYS A 445 37.96 3.51 -9.70
CA LYS A 445 39.13 2.75 -10.15
C LYS A 445 38.73 1.55 -11.02
N THR A 446 37.68 0.81 -10.65
CA THR A 446 37.16 -0.32 -11.43
C THR A 446 36.58 0.13 -12.77
N ILE A 447 35.82 1.23 -12.80
CA ILE A 447 35.28 1.82 -14.04
C ILE A 447 36.42 2.26 -14.96
N GLN A 448 37.47 2.87 -14.41
CA GLN A 448 38.64 3.30 -15.19
C GLN A 448 39.35 2.09 -15.82
N VAL A 449 39.59 1.02 -15.05
CA VAL A 449 40.16 -0.24 -15.57
C VAL A 449 39.30 -0.84 -16.68
N TYR A 450 37.97 -0.77 -16.54
CA TYR A 450 37.04 -1.27 -17.56
C TYR A 450 37.05 -0.43 -18.84
N ARG A 451 37.22 0.90 -18.72
CA ARG A 451 37.38 1.80 -19.88
C ARG A 451 38.71 1.54 -20.60
N ASP A 452 39.79 1.36 -19.84
CA ASP A 452 41.13 1.13 -20.39
C ASP A 452 41.24 -0.25 -21.08
N THR A 453 40.53 -1.27 -20.57
CA THR A 453 40.46 -2.60 -21.20
C THR A 453 39.60 -2.63 -22.46
N LYS A 454 38.55 -1.79 -22.55
CA LYS A 454 37.71 -1.67 -23.76
C LYS A 454 38.39 -0.90 -24.90
N GLN A 455 39.45 -0.14 -24.62
CA GLN A 455 40.21 0.64 -25.62
C GLN A 455 41.41 -0.10 -26.23
N ARG A 456 41.78 -1.30 -25.74
CA ARG A 456 42.82 -2.13 -26.40
C ARG A 456 42.17 -3.03 -27.46
N PRO A 457 42.54 -2.91 -28.75
CA PRO A 457 42.08 -3.87 -29.75
C PRO A 457 42.70 -5.25 -29.46
N PRO A 458 42.01 -6.34 -29.81
CA PRO A 458 42.54 -7.69 -29.59
C PRO A 458 43.76 -7.90 -30.49
N THR A 459 44.89 -8.27 -29.89
CA THR A 459 46.09 -8.79 -30.58
C THR A 459 45.91 -10.23 -31.02
#